data_AF-A0ABD7CIH2-F1
#
_entry.id   AF-A0ABD7CIH2-F1
#
_cell.length_a   1.000
_cell.length_b   1.000
_cell.length_c   1.000
_cell.angle_alpha   90.00
_cell.angle_beta   90.00
_cell.angle_gamma   90.00
#
_symmetry.space_group_name_H-M   'P 1'
#
loop_
_entity.id
_entity.type
_entity.pdbx_description
1 polymer ?
#
loop_
_entity_poly.entity_id
_entity_poly.type
_entity_poly.pdbx_seq_one_letter_code
_entity_poly.pdbx_strand_id
1 'polypeptide(L)'
;MAKYTENLIPKMTSDSVNGITVSASSHYGNGYKAWHAFDRDSKEYWVAGNSISTGWLKIDFGINNKREISKYTIKHFNSDIYINSAPRNWTFEGSNDNINWNILDVRNNETNWKLNEQREYTFKNFNKYQYYRLNISRNNGDQYVSIDEIEMMESININKYLIKEKNQYYTINNIEIILSPSQTLDEDNFNNNGFNDIDMLTKDLLLSKFKNLEEVKLLAYTDDLEKNKCEMTYNCHPFRPIDKLKKNSHFCNILFNEV
;
A
#
# COMPACT_ATOMS: atom_id res chain seq x y z
N MET A 1 -2.18 12.19 6.37
CA MET A 1 -2.14 11.84 4.93
C MET A 1 -1.74 10.38 4.79
N ALA A 2 -2.42 9.61 3.94
CA ALA A 2 -2.01 8.26 3.61
C ALA A 2 -0.58 8.27 3.05
N LYS A 3 0.26 7.34 3.48
CA LYS A 3 1.60 7.14 2.91
C LYS A 3 1.51 6.06 1.84
N TYR A 4 2.35 6.17 0.82
CA TYR A 4 2.41 5.21 -0.29
C TYR A 4 3.85 4.75 -0.46
N THR A 5 4.03 3.56 -1.02
CA THR A 5 5.35 3.08 -1.44
C THR A 5 5.92 3.99 -2.54
N GLU A 6 7.20 3.81 -2.85
CA GLU A 6 7.74 4.25 -4.14
C GLU A 6 7.04 3.53 -5.30
N ASN A 7 7.29 3.98 -6.54
CA ASN A 7 6.82 3.31 -7.75
C ASN A 7 7.28 1.83 -7.78
N LEU A 8 6.31 0.91 -7.83
CA LEU A 8 6.52 -0.53 -7.80
C LEU A 8 6.88 -1.12 -9.16
N ILE A 9 6.72 -0.34 -10.23
CA ILE A 9 7.12 -0.74 -11.58
C ILE A 9 8.63 -0.48 -11.71
N PRO A 10 9.45 -1.49 -12.02
CA PRO A 10 10.87 -1.28 -12.26
C PRO A 10 11.05 -0.38 -13.49
N LYS A 11 12.20 0.28 -13.59
CA LYS A 11 12.56 1.00 -14.82
C LYS A 11 12.53 0.02 -16.00
N MET A 12 11.55 0.14 -16.88
CA MET A 12 11.42 -0.77 -18.03
C MET A 12 12.46 -0.40 -19.11
N THR A 13 13.01 -1.41 -19.77
CA THR A 13 13.95 -1.25 -20.90
C THR A 13 13.54 -2.08 -22.12
N SER A 14 12.44 -2.81 -21.99
CA SER A 14 11.78 -3.62 -23.01
C SER A 14 10.38 -3.99 -22.51
N ASP A 15 9.63 -4.77 -23.29
CA ASP A 15 8.30 -5.26 -22.89
C ASP A 15 8.34 -6.19 -21.65
N SER A 16 9.51 -6.65 -21.19
CA SER A 16 9.68 -7.50 -20.01
C SER A 16 10.96 -7.19 -19.23
N VAL A 17 10.84 -6.92 -17.93
CA VAL A 17 11.97 -6.72 -17.01
C VAL A 17 11.68 -7.44 -15.69
N ASN A 18 12.60 -8.27 -15.21
CA ASN A 18 12.50 -8.98 -13.91
C ASN A 18 11.17 -9.75 -13.71
N GLY A 19 10.62 -10.34 -14.78
CA GLY A 19 9.35 -11.08 -14.73
C GLY A 19 8.10 -10.21 -14.71
N ILE A 20 8.25 -8.87 -14.70
CA ILE A 20 7.17 -7.92 -14.93
C ILE A 20 7.10 -7.66 -16.43
N THR A 21 5.90 -7.77 -17.01
CA THR A 21 5.69 -7.48 -18.43
C THR A 21 4.70 -6.34 -18.61
N VAL A 22 4.90 -5.57 -19.67
CA VAL A 22 4.04 -4.45 -20.04
C VAL A 22 3.61 -4.58 -21.49
N SER A 23 2.38 -4.16 -21.77
CA SER A 23 1.80 -4.24 -23.11
C SER A 23 0.74 -3.16 -23.30
N ALA A 24 0.37 -2.92 -24.55
CA ALA A 24 -0.68 -1.99 -24.91
C ALA A 24 -1.64 -2.62 -25.92
N SER A 25 -2.81 -2.02 -26.08
CA SER A 25 -3.77 -2.40 -27.14
C SER A 25 -3.18 -2.23 -28.54
N SER A 26 -2.31 -1.24 -28.72
CA SER A 26 -1.62 -0.93 -29.96
C SER A 26 -0.45 0.02 -29.68
N HIS A 27 0.45 0.20 -30.65
CA HIS A 27 1.46 1.25 -30.63
C HIS A 27 1.70 1.78 -32.04
N TYR A 28 2.07 3.06 -32.18
CA TYR A 28 2.31 3.69 -33.49
C TYR A 28 3.51 3.10 -34.25
N GLY A 29 4.53 2.65 -33.51
CA GLY A 29 5.75 2.08 -34.08
C GLY A 29 6.72 1.63 -32.99
N ASN A 30 7.91 1.17 -33.38
CA ASN A 30 8.90 0.62 -32.43
C ASN A 30 9.41 1.62 -31.39
N GLY A 31 9.40 2.92 -31.69
CA GLY A 31 9.77 3.99 -30.75
C GLY A 31 8.63 4.49 -29.87
N TYR A 32 7.46 3.84 -29.89
CA TYR A 32 6.26 4.24 -29.15
C TYR A 32 5.62 3.06 -28.41
N LYS A 33 6.40 2.03 -28.12
CA LYS A 33 5.96 0.81 -27.45
C LYS A 33 5.45 1.08 -26.04
N ALA A 34 4.70 0.11 -25.51
CA ALA A 34 4.09 0.20 -24.19
C ALA A 34 5.11 0.47 -23.07
N TRP A 35 6.28 -0.15 -23.15
CA TRP A 35 7.31 -0.03 -22.12
C TRP A 35 7.88 1.38 -21.97
N HIS A 36 7.73 2.24 -22.98
CA HIS A 36 8.11 3.65 -22.86
C HIS A 36 7.22 4.45 -21.90
N ALA A 37 6.02 3.97 -21.58
CA ALA A 37 5.20 4.57 -20.52
C ALA A 37 5.64 4.17 -19.10
N PHE A 38 6.75 3.43 -18.96
CA PHE A 38 7.20 2.80 -17.71
C PHE A 38 8.73 2.81 -17.57
N ASP A 39 9.43 3.56 -18.43
CA ASP A 39 10.89 3.53 -18.54
C ASP A 39 11.57 4.65 -17.75
N ARG A 40 10.80 5.53 -17.10
CA ARG A 40 11.30 6.69 -16.33
C ARG A 40 12.14 7.64 -17.18
N ASP A 41 11.91 7.70 -18.49
CA ASP A 41 12.57 8.61 -19.41
C ASP A 41 11.58 9.61 -20.01
N SER A 42 11.72 10.88 -19.64
CA SER A 42 10.91 12.00 -20.15
C SER A 42 11.02 12.28 -21.66
N LYS A 43 11.81 11.51 -22.39
CA LYS A 43 12.03 11.67 -23.84
C LYS A 43 11.36 10.57 -24.67
N GLU A 44 10.95 9.48 -24.02
CA GLU A 44 10.28 8.37 -24.66
C GLU A 44 8.85 8.28 -24.11
N TYR A 45 7.90 7.82 -24.91
CA TYR A 45 6.50 7.79 -24.52
C TYR A 45 5.74 6.77 -25.35
N TRP A 46 4.68 6.22 -24.77
CA TRP A 46 3.75 5.39 -25.52
C TRP A 46 2.81 6.25 -26.36
N VAL A 47 2.58 5.85 -27.61
CA VAL A 47 1.54 6.40 -28.49
C VAL A 47 0.77 5.23 -29.07
N ALA A 48 -0.56 5.28 -28.98
CA ALA A 48 -1.43 4.29 -29.59
C ALA A 48 -1.24 4.21 -31.12
N GLY A 49 -1.81 3.18 -31.73
CA GLY A 49 -1.71 2.95 -33.18
C GLY A 49 -2.19 4.14 -34.04
N ASN A 50 -1.94 4.04 -35.34
CA ASN A 50 -2.26 5.13 -36.27
C ASN A 50 -3.74 5.57 -36.19
N SER A 51 -3.97 6.85 -35.88
CA SER A 51 -5.28 7.47 -35.67
C SER A 51 -6.16 6.77 -34.62
N ILE A 52 -5.54 6.22 -33.57
CA ILE A 52 -6.22 5.58 -32.44
C ILE A 52 -6.23 6.51 -31.22
N SER A 53 -7.40 7.03 -30.87
CA SER A 53 -7.60 7.97 -29.75
C SER A 53 -8.04 7.31 -28.42
N THR A 54 -8.12 5.97 -28.39
CA THR A 54 -8.53 5.17 -27.23
C THR A 54 -7.69 3.91 -27.14
N GLY A 55 -7.53 3.33 -25.95
CA GLY A 55 -6.75 2.10 -25.85
C GLY A 55 -6.45 1.75 -24.41
N TRP A 56 -5.61 0.74 -24.20
CA TRP A 56 -5.17 0.38 -22.87
C TRP A 56 -3.66 0.20 -22.80
N LEU A 57 -3.10 0.52 -21.64
CA LEU A 57 -1.76 0.13 -21.19
C LEU A 57 -1.93 -0.82 -20.01
N LYS A 58 -1.22 -1.94 -20.03
CA LYS A 58 -1.34 -3.01 -19.04
C LYS A 58 0.02 -3.42 -18.50
N ILE A 59 0.07 -3.65 -17.21
CA ILE A 59 1.15 -4.34 -16.50
C ILE A 59 0.66 -5.71 -16.05
N ASP A 60 1.53 -6.71 -16.20
CA ASP A 60 1.49 -7.98 -15.50
C ASP A 60 2.66 -7.99 -14.51
N PHE A 61 2.36 -7.96 -13.21
CA PHE A 61 3.40 -8.00 -12.18
C PHE A 61 4.10 -9.37 -12.08
N GLY A 62 3.57 -10.40 -12.74
CA GLY A 62 4.10 -11.75 -12.74
C GLY A 62 3.42 -12.67 -11.73
N ILE A 63 3.58 -13.97 -11.94
CA ILE A 63 3.03 -15.01 -11.07
C ILE A 63 3.61 -14.87 -9.66
N ASN A 64 2.77 -15.05 -8.63
CA ASN A 64 3.10 -14.87 -7.21
C ASN A 64 3.56 -13.47 -6.81
N ASN A 65 3.35 -12.47 -7.68
CA ASN A 65 3.78 -11.10 -7.44
C ASN A 65 2.60 -10.11 -7.46
N LYS A 66 1.41 -10.56 -7.05
CA LYS A 66 0.22 -9.72 -6.99
C LYS A 66 0.46 -8.50 -6.09
N ARG A 67 -0.14 -7.36 -6.47
CA ARG A 67 -0.01 -6.07 -5.78
C ARG A 67 -1.37 -5.54 -5.37
N GLU A 68 -1.40 -4.73 -4.31
CA GLU A 68 -2.58 -4.02 -3.80
C GLU A 68 -2.52 -2.52 -4.15
N ILE A 69 -2.50 -2.22 -5.46
CA ILE A 69 -2.33 -0.85 -5.92
C ILE A 69 -3.52 -0.01 -5.46
N SER A 70 -3.24 1.16 -4.89
CA SER A 70 -4.22 2.14 -4.41
C SER A 70 -3.85 3.59 -4.78
N LYS A 71 -2.71 3.77 -5.45
CA LYS A 71 -2.32 5.01 -6.10
C LYS A 71 -1.70 4.70 -7.46
N TYR A 72 -2.08 5.48 -8.47
CA TYR A 72 -1.35 5.53 -9.72
C TYR A 72 -1.09 6.99 -10.11
N THR A 73 -0.07 7.20 -10.93
CA THR A 73 0.22 8.51 -11.52
C THR A 73 0.15 8.41 -13.03
N ILE A 74 -0.15 9.53 -13.68
CA ILE A 74 -0.06 9.67 -15.13
C ILE A 74 0.68 10.96 -15.41
N LYS A 75 1.73 10.86 -16.21
CA LYS A 75 2.46 11.99 -16.76
C LYS A 75 2.19 12.08 -18.26
N HIS A 76 2.03 13.31 -18.75
CA HIS A 76 1.99 13.59 -20.18
C HIS A 76 3.29 14.28 -20.61
N PHE A 77 3.72 14.03 -21.85
CA PHE A 77 5.06 14.37 -22.31
C PHE A 77 5.14 15.85 -22.72
N ASN A 78 6.37 16.37 -22.79
CA ASN A 78 6.64 17.79 -22.95
C ASN A 78 6.42 18.30 -24.39
N SER A 79 5.18 18.32 -24.87
CA SER A 79 4.88 18.82 -26.21
C SER A 79 3.52 19.50 -26.32
N ASP A 80 3.53 20.82 -26.54
CA ASP A 80 2.31 21.63 -26.70
C ASP A 80 1.44 21.16 -27.85
N ILE A 81 2.05 20.68 -28.95
CA ILE A 81 1.30 20.24 -30.14
C ILE A 81 0.52 18.95 -29.90
N TYR A 82 0.91 18.15 -28.90
CA TYR A 82 0.27 16.86 -28.57
C TYR A 82 -0.44 16.89 -27.21
N ILE A 83 -0.62 18.05 -26.58
CA ILE A 83 -1.26 18.10 -25.26
C ILE A 83 -2.70 17.52 -25.25
N ASN A 84 -3.38 17.57 -26.40
CA ASN A 84 -4.73 17.02 -26.57
C ASN A 84 -4.77 15.50 -26.72
N SER A 85 -3.61 14.82 -26.87
CA SER A 85 -3.53 13.36 -26.87
C SER A 85 -3.55 12.76 -25.46
N ALA A 86 -3.45 13.60 -24.43
CA ALA A 86 -3.56 13.18 -23.04
C ALA A 86 -4.91 12.51 -22.76
N PRO A 87 -4.95 11.45 -21.93
CA PRO A 87 -6.20 10.80 -21.52
C PRO A 87 -7.19 11.78 -20.89
N ARG A 88 -8.48 11.61 -21.18
CA ARG A 88 -9.58 12.41 -20.62
C ARG A 88 -10.54 11.58 -19.79
N ASN A 89 -10.90 10.41 -20.30
CA ASN A 89 -11.77 9.46 -19.62
C ASN A 89 -11.13 8.08 -19.63
N TRP A 90 -11.11 7.41 -18.49
CA TRP A 90 -10.61 6.05 -18.37
C TRP A 90 -11.16 5.35 -17.14
N THR A 91 -11.02 4.03 -17.15
CA THR A 91 -11.10 3.19 -15.97
C THR A 91 -9.71 2.68 -15.61
N PHE A 92 -9.40 2.65 -14.32
CA PHE A 92 -8.25 1.92 -13.80
C PHE A 92 -8.75 0.57 -13.29
N GLU A 93 -8.16 -0.52 -13.77
CA GLU A 93 -8.74 -1.85 -13.61
C GLU A 93 -7.71 -2.86 -13.13
N GLY A 94 -8.15 -3.81 -12.31
CA GLY A 94 -7.36 -4.93 -11.80
C GLY A 94 -7.92 -6.28 -12.24
N SER A 95 -7.06 -7.24 -12.51
CA SER A 95 -7.44 -8.61 -12.88
C SER A 95 -6.47 -9.67 -12.34
N ASN A 96 -6.97 -10.89 -12.15
CA ASN A 96 -6.18 -12.06 -11.76
C ASN A 96 -6.17 -13.15 -12.85
N ASP A 97 -6.90 -12.98 -13.94
CA ASP A 97 -6.99 -13.93 -15.05
C ASP A 97 -6.76 -13.28 -16.42
N ASN A 98 -6.53 -11.95 -16.45
CA ASN A 98 -6.35 -11.13 -17.65
C ASN A 98 -7.54 -11.17 -18.63
N ILE A 99 -8.70 -11.67 -18.17
CA ILE A 99 -9.94 -11.80 -18.94
C ILE A 99 -11.04 -10.97 -18.29
N ASN A 100 -11.27 -11.18 -16.99
CA ASN A 100 -12.25 -10.48 -16.18
C ASN A 100 -11.56 -9.35 -15.41
N TRP A 101 -12.07 -8.13 -15.58
CA TRP A 101 -11.46 -6.92 -15.04
C TRP A 101 -12.40 -6.24 -14.05
N ASN A 102 -11.92 -6.01 -12.83
CA ASN A 102 -12.62 -5.22 -11.83
C ASN A 102 -12.23 -3.75 -12.00
N ILE A 103 -13.23 -2.87 -12.06
CA ILE A 103 -13.00 -1.42 -12.07
C ILE A 103 -12.63 -0.98 -10.65
N LEU A 104 -11.45 -0.40 -10.50
CA LEU A 104 -10.90 0.09 -9.23
C LEU A 104 -11.02 1.61 -9.10
N ASP A 105 -10.94 2.32 -10.22
CA ASP A 105 -11.15 3.77 -10.29
C ASP A 105 -11.81 4.15 -11.63
N VAL A 106 -12.57 5.25 -11.62
CA VAL A 106 -13.23 5.82 -12.81
C VAL A 106 -12.92 7.32 -12.85
N ARG A 107 -12.26 7.76 -13.92
CA ARG A 107 -11.97 9.18 -14.15
C ARG A 107 -12.65 9.66 -15.41
N ASN A 108 -13.27 10.83 -15.30
CA ASN A 108 -13.98 11.48 -16.40
C ASN A 108 -13.62 12.97 -16.42
N ASN A 109 -13.53 13.54 -17.62
CA ASN A 109 -13.28 14.96 -17.84
C ASN A 109 -11.95 15.46 -17.24
N GLU A 110 -10.92 14.61 -17.22
CA GLU A 110 -9.55 14.99 -16.91
C GLU A 110 -8.98 15.80 -18.09
N THR A 111 -9.22 17.10 -18.01
CA THR A 111 -8.93 18.10 -19.04
C THR A 111 -7.85 19.07 -18.55
N ASN A 112 -7.46 20.04 -19.38
CA ASN A 112 -6.48 21.09 -19.05
C ASN A 112 -5.12 20.52 -18.62
N TRP A 113 -4.63 19.53 -19.36
CA TRP A 113 -3.30 19.00 -19.13
C TRP A 113 -2.24 20.08 -19.31
N LYS A 114 -1.26 20.13 -18.42
CA LYS A 114 -0.13 21.06 -18.48
C LYS A 114 1.13 20.32 -18.89
N LEU A 115 2.03 21.02 -19.57
CA LEU A 115 3.35 20.49 -19.92
C LEU A 115 4.10 19.98 -18.69
N ASN A 116 4.67 18.77 -18.81
CA ASN A 116 5.45 18.10 -17.76
C ASN A 116 4.69 17.87 -16.44
N GLU A 117 3.36 17.99 -16.43
CA GLU A 117 2.65 17.70 -15.20
C GLU A 117 2.49 16.20 -14.99
N GLN A 118 2.61 15.79 -13.74
CA GLN A 118 2.26 14.47 -13.28
C GLN A 118 1.02 14.61 -12.40
N ARG A 119 -0.05 13.91 -12.78
CA ARG A 119 -1.28 13.84 -11.99
C ARG A 119 -1.27 12.58 -11.14
N GLU A 120 -1.73 12.71 -9.91
CA GLU A 120 -1.86 11.60 -8.97
C GLU A 120 -3.32 11.25 -8.75
N TYR A 121 -3.61 9.96 -8.72
CA TYR A 121 -4.95 9.44 -8.49
C TYR A 121 -4.88 8.39 -7.40
N THR A 122 -5.62 8.62 -6.32
CA THR A 122 -5.75 7.70 -5.20
C THR A 122 -7.16 7.13 -5.15
N PHE A 123 -7.26 5.87 -4.77
CA PHE A 123 -8.51 5.12 -4.68
C PHE A 123 -8.39 4.04 -3.60
N LYS A 124 -9.52 3.55 -3.09
CA LYS A 124 -9.52 2.46 -2.11
C LYS A 124 -9.49 1.12 -2.84
N ASN A 125 -8.55 0.26 -2.46
CA ASN A 125 -8.47 -1.10 -2.95
C ASN A 125 -7.89 -1.99 -1.86
N PHE A 126 -8.61 -3.08 -1.54
CA PHE A 126 -8.20 -4.09 -0.54
C PHE A 126 -7.88 -5.43 -1.21
N ASN A 127 -7.91 -5.49 -2.54
CA ASN A 127 -7.70 -6.70 -3.31
C ASN A 127 -6.35 -6.67 -4.03
N LYS A 128 -5.66 -7.81 -4.01
CA LYS A 128 -4.41 -8.01 -4.74
C LYS A 128 -4.68 -8.55 -6.15
N TYR A 129 -4.11 -7.88 -7.15
CA TYR A 129 -4.20 -8.27 -8.55
C TYR A 129 -2.82 -8.52 -9.15
N GLN A 130 -2.74 -9.48 -10.07
CA GLN A 130 -1.54 -9.69 -10.89
C GLN A 130 -1.47 -8.68 -12.02
N TYR A 131 -2.62 -8.41 -12.65
CA TYR A 131 -2.73 -7.53 -13.80
C TYR A 131 -3.37 -6.21 -13.40
N TYR A 132 -2.82 -5.12 -13.91
CA TYR A 132 -3.41 -3.79 -13.83
C TYR A 132 -3.43 -3.18 -15.22
N ARG A 133 -4.50 -2.45 -15.56
CA ARG A 133 -4.53 -1.67 -16.80
C ARG A 133 -5.20 -0.33 -16.62
N LEU A 134 -4.69 0.65 -17.36
CA LEU A 134 -5.37 1.90 -17.65
C LEU A 134 -6.15 1.72 -18.94
N ASN A 135 -7.48 1.75 -18.90
CA ASN A 135 -8.35 1.56 -20.06
C ASN A 135 -8.98 2.89 -20.47
N ILE A 136 -8.39 3.53 -21.46
CA ILE A 136 -8.69 4.90 -21.90
C ILE A 136 -9.80 4.87 -22.94
N SER A 137 -10.94 5.45 -22.58
CA SER A 137 -12.13 5.54 -23.44
C SER A 137 -12.22 6.86 -24.20
N ARG A 138 -11.44 7.88 -23.81
CA ARG A 138 -11.39 9.18 -24.52
C ARG A 138 -10.11 9.95 -24.20
N ASN A 139 -9.57 10.67 -25.18
CA ASN A 139 -8.52 11.68 -25.01
C ASN A 139 -9.10 13.12 -25.03
N ASN A 140 -8.22 14.13 -25.04
CA ASN A 140 -8.59 15.55 -25.03
C ASN A 140 -8.84 16.15 -26.42
N GLY A 141 -8.99 15.33 -27.48
CA GLY A 141 -9.43 15.77 -28.81
C GLY A 141 -8.41 15.59 -29.93
N ASP A 142 -7.27 14.94 -29.65
CA ASP A 142 -6.30 14.56 -30.68
C ASP A 142 -6.72 13.27 -31.43
N GLN A 143 -6.06 12.97 -32.55
CA GLN A 143 -6.25 11.71 -33.29
C GLN A 143 -5.62 10.50 -32.59
N TYR A 144 -4.63 10.74 -31.71
CA TYR A 144 -3.92 9.69 -30.97
C TYR A 144 -4.14 9.84 -29.47
N VAL A 145 -4.02 8.76 -28.73
CA VAL A 145 -3.79 8.80 -27.28
C VAL A 145 -2.35 8.43 -26.96
N SER A 146 -1.76 9.10 -25.99
CA SER A 146 -0.36 8.88 -25.60
C SER A 146 -0.12 9.20 -24.13
N ILE A 147 0.89 8.57 -23.55
CA ILE A 147 1.27 8.73 -22.14
C ILE A 147 2.80 8.68 -22.04
N ASP A 148 3.35 9.59 -21.23
CA ASP A 148 4.79 9.67 -20.93
C ASP A 148 5.18 8.65 -19.87
N GLU A 149 4.50 8.67 -18.72
CA GLU A 149 4.83 7.77 -17.61
C GLU A 149 3.57 7.38 -16.85
N ILE A 150 3.52 6.12 -16.40
CA ILE A 150 2.57 5.61 -15.42
C ILE A 150 3.35 4.99 -14.26
N GLU A 151 3.04 5.43 -13.05
CA GLU A 151 3.55 4.81 -11.83
C GLU A 151 2.42 4.16 -11.04
N MET A 152 2.77 3.13 -10.26
CA MET A 152 1.81 2.45 -9.39
C MET A 152 2.42 2.24 -8.01
N MET A 153 1.64 2.55 -6.97
CA MET A 153 2.06 2.44 -5.57
C MET A 153 1.00 1.71 -4.74
N GLU A 154 1.48 1.00 -3.72
CA GLU A 154 0.65 0.45 -2.66
C GLU A 154 0.47 1.47 -1.54
N SER A 155 -0.64 1.36 -0.81
CA SER A 155 -0.80 2.12 0.42
C SER A 155 0.08 1.49 1.48
N ILE A 156 0.84 2.31 2.18
CA ILE A 156 1.55 1.87 3.37
C ILE A 156 0.52 1.92 4.50
N ASN A 157 -0.09 0.77 4.77
CA ASN A 157 -0.91 0.56 5.95
C ASN A 157 0.00 0.60 7.18
N ILE A 158 0.19 1.80 7.69
CA ILE A 158 0.79 2.02 8.99
C ILE A 158 -0.30 1.70 10.00
N ASN A 159 -0.28 0.48 10.57
CA ASN A 159 -1.17 0.17 11.68
C ASN A 159 -0.97 1.22 12.77
N LYS A 160 -2.07 1.85 13.16
CA LYS A 160 -2.10 2.84 14.23
C LYS A 160 -2.64 2.18 15.47
N TYR A 161 -1.88 2.31 16.55
CA TYR A 161 -2.17 1.68 17.81
C TYR A 161 -2.40 2.73 18.89
N LEU A 162 -3.30 2.39 19.80
CA LEU A 162 -3.46 3.07 21.08
C LEU A 162 -3.39 2.02 22.18
N ILE A 163 -2.91 2.42 23.35
CA ILE A 163 -3.00 1.59 24.54
C ILE A 163 -4.21 2.09 25.34
N LYS A 164 -5.03 1.20 25.87
CA LYS A 164 -6.14 1.53 26.74
C LYS A 164 -5.96 0.88 28.10
N GLU A 165 -6.05 1.67 29.16
CA GLU A 165 -6.22 1.17 30.53
C GLU A 165 -7.51 1.78 31.08
N LYS A 166 -8.46 0.94 31.49
CA LYS A 166 -9.80 1.37 31.95
C LYS A 166 -10.50 2.28 30.93
N ASN A 167 -10.62 3.58 31.24
CA ASN A 167 -11.30 4.59 30.42
C ASN A 167 -10.32 5.61 29.81
N GLN A 168 -9.01 5.37 29.92
CA GLN A 168 -7.98 6.27 29.39
C GLN A 168 -7.27 5.63 28.20
N TYR A 169 -6.93 6.48 27.23
CA TYR A 169 -6.19 6.13 26.03
C TYR A 169 -4.78 6.74 26.10
N TYR A 170 -3.80 5.96 25.69
CA TYR A 170 -2.39 6.30 25.73
C TYR A 170 -1.75 6.06 24.37
N THR A 171 -0.64 6.76 24.13
CA THR A 171 0.23 6.60 22.98
C THR A 171 1.69 6.56 23.42
N ILE A 172 2.60 6.27 22.49
CA ILE A 172 4.04 6.27 22.73
C ILE A 172 4.65 7.50 22.06
N ASN A 173 5.41 8.28 22.83
CA ASN A 173 6.24 9.36 22.31
C ASN A 173 7.72 8.95 22.42
N ASN A 174 8.28 8.39 21.34
CA ASN A 174 9.67 7.95 21.12
C ASN A 174 10.29 6.97 22.16
N ILE A 175 10.04 7.15 23.45
CA ILE A 175 10.65 6.41 24.57
C ILE A 175 9.69 6.20 25.75
N GLU A 176 8.52 6.86 25.81
CA GLU A 176 7.61 6.74 26.95
C GLU A 176 6.12 6.61 26.55
N ILE A 177 5.33 5.98 27.43
CA ILE A 177 3.87 5.91 27.29
C ILE A 177 3.23 7.14 27.94
N ILE A 178 2.60 7.97 27.12
CA ILE A 178 1.91 9.21 27.53
C ILE A 178 0.40 9.09 27.29
N LEU A 179 -0.40 9.94 27.94
CA LEU A 179 -1.82 10.06 27.60
C LEU A 179 -1.94 10.50 26.14
N SER A 180 -2.84 9.87 25.40
CA SER A 180 -3.17 10.34 24.06
C SER A 180 -3.76 11.76 24.15
N PRO A 181 -3.31 12.72 23.31
CA PRO A 181 -3.89 14.05 23.24
C PRO A 181 -5.42 14.06 23.06
N SER A 182 -5.98 13.03 22.41
CA SER A 182 -7.42 12.77 22.40
C SER A 182 -7.78 11.57 23.28
N GLN A 183 -8.89 11.67 24.01
CA GLN A 183 -9.46 10.59 24.83
C GLN A 183 -10.76 10.03 24.23
N THR A 184 -11.08 10.36 22.98
CA THR A 184 -12.19 9.75 22.22
C THR A 184 -11.70 8.52 21.46
N LEU A 185 -12.53 7.46 21.37
CA LEU A 185 -12.19 6.28 20.58
C LEU A 185 -12.77 6.43 19.19
N ASP A 186 -12.05 7.13 18.33
CA ASP A 186 -12.40 7.41 16.94
C ASP A 186 -11.18 7.31 16.03
N GLU A 187 -11.44 7.30 14.71
CA GLU A 187 -10.42 7.26 13.67
C GLU A 187 -9.38 8.39 13.81
N ASP A 188 -9.83 9.60 14.14
CA ASP A 188 -8.94 10.76 14.27
C ASP A 188 -7.92 10.58 15.40
N ASN A 189 -8.32 9.96 16.51
CA ASN A 189 -7.39 9.67 17.60
C ASN A 189 -6.29 8.71 17.15
N PHE A 190 -6.63 7.61 16.46
CA PHE A 190 -5.62 6.69 15.93
C PHE A 190 -4.72 7.36 14.89
N ASN A 191 -5.32 8.09 13.94
CA ASN A 191 -4.58 8.69 12.83
C ASN A 191 -3.60 9.77 13.28
N ASN A 192 -4.03 10.63 14.21
CA ASN A 192 -3.25 11.78 14.65
C ASN A 192 -2.36 11.49 15.86
N ASN A 193 -2.78 10.59 16.76
CA ASN A 193 -2.09 10.35 18.01
C ASN A 193 -1.55 8.92 18.16
N GLY A 194 -2.01 7.96 17.35
CA GLY A 194 -1.60 6.57 17.47
C GLY A 194 -0.13 6.34 17.09
N PHE A 195 0.55 5.51 17.89
CA PHE A 195 1.89 5.02 17.57
C PHE A 195 1.79 3.92 16.51
N ASN A 196 2.90 3.64 15.83
CA ASN A 196 2.91 2.77 14.66
C ASN A 196 4.03 1.74 14.61
N ASP A 197 4.92 1.77 15.59
CA ASP A 197 5.96 0.78 15.77
C ASP A 197 5.61 -0.05 17.01
N ILE A 198 5.11 -1.27 16.77
CA ILE A 198 4.71 -2.18 17.84
C ILE A 198 5.92 -2.77 18.56
N ASP A 199 7.10 -2.79 17.92
CA ASP A 199 8.32 -3.33 18.52
C ASP A 199 8.84 -2.43 19.66
N MET A 200 8.40 -1.17 19.69
CA MET A 200 8.63 -0.28 20.84
C MET A 200 7.91 -0.75 22.11
N LEU A 201 6.85 -1.53 21.99
CA LEU A 201 6.01 -1.96 23.12
C LEU A 201 6.64 -3.13 23.88
N THR A 202 7.69 -2.84 24.65
CA THR A 202 8.34 -3.82 25.52
C THR A 202 7.59 -3.98 26.85
N LYS A 203 7.78 -5.13 27.51
CA LYS A 203 7.24 -5.35 28.86
C LYS A 203 7.75 -4.30 29.85
N ASP A 204 9.02 -3.92 29.77
CA ASP A 204 9.61 -2.91 30.65
C ASP A 204 8.99 -1.54 30.42
N LEU A 205 8.74 -1.17 29.16
CA LEU A 205 8.02 0.07 28.83
C LEU A 205 6.59 0.06 29.37
N LEU A 206 5.84 -1.03 29.20
CA LEU A 206 4.51 -1.17 29.78
C LEU A 206 4.51 -1.04 31.30
N LEU A 207 5.46 -1.73 31.97
CA LEU A 207 5.59 -1.70 33.44
C LEU A 207 6.12 -0.35 33.97
N SER A 208 6.79 0.45 33.12
CA SER A 208 7.17 1.82 33.48
C SER A 208 5.95 2.74 33.70
N LYS A 209 4.83 2.43 33.04
CA LYS A 209 3.60 3.23 33.10
C LYS A 209 2.51 2.59 33.95
N PHE A 210 2.30 1.29 33.77
CA PHE A 210 1.17 0.56 34.33
C PHE A 210 1.65 -0.38 35.43
N LYS A 211 1.04 -0.26 36.61
CA LYS A 211 1.37 -1.13 37.76
C LYS A 211 0.88 -2.57 37.57
N ASN A 212 -0.22 -2.73 36.84
CA ASN A 212 -0.81 -4.01 36.50
C ASN A 212 -1.15 -4.00 35.00
N LEU A 213 -0.83 -5.08 34.29
CA LEU A 213 -1.07 -5.22 32.86
C LEU A 213 -2.39 -5.95 32.53
N GLU A 214 -3.10 -6.49 33.52
CA GLU A 214 -4.35 -7.26 33.32
C GLU A 214 -5.46 -6.46 32.61
N GLU A 215 -5.53 -5.15 32.85
CA GLU A 215 -6.54 -4.27 32.23
C GLU A 215 -6.00 -3.47 31.04
N VAL A 216 -4.73 -3.67 30.67
CA VAL A 216 -4.08 -2.96 29.57
C VAL A 216 -4.44 -3.65 28.26
N LYS A 217 -5.02 -2.89 27.34
CA LYS A 217 -5.43 -3.36 26.01
C LYS A 217 -4.64 -2.63 24.94
N LEU A 218 -4.14 -3.37 23.95
CA LEU A 218 -3.68 -2.80 22.70
C LEU A 218 -4.88 -2.67 21.76
N LEU A 219 -5.14 -1.46 21.30
CA LEU A 219 -6.17 -1.18 20.32
C LEU A 219 -5.47 -0.92 18.98
N ALA A 220 -5.97 -1.52 17.91
CA ALA A 220 -5.52 -1.26 16.56
C ALA A 220 -6.69 -0.72 15.74
N TYR A 221 -6.45 0.32 14.95
CA TYR A 221 -7.41 0.77 13.95
C TYR A 221 -7.15 0.08 12.62
N THR A 222 -8.22 -0.40 11.98
CA THR A 222 -8.18 -0.90 10.61
C THR A 222 -9.50 -0.55 9.93
N ASP A 223 -9.41 -0.10 8.68
CA ASP A 223 -10.54 0.15 7.77
C ASP A 223 -10.95 -1.10 6.97
N ASP A 224 -10.19 -2.18 7.14
CA ASP A 224 -10.44 -3.51 6.59
C ASP A 224 -11.52 -4.22 7.41
N LEU A 225 -12.74 -4.25 6.86
CA LEU A 225 -13.91 -4.87 7.50
C LEU A 225 -13.82 -6.41 7.56
N GLU A 226 -12.91 -7.03 6.81
CA GLU A 226 -12.70 -8.48 6.80
C GLU A 226 -11.71 -8.93 7.88
N LYS A 227 -10.93 -8.02 8.48
CA LYS A 227 -10.05 -8.30 9.61
C LYS A 227 -10.84 -8.52 10.90
N ASN A 228 -11.33 -9.75 11.07
CA ASN A 228 -12.05 -10.19 12.26
C ASN A 228 -11.17 -11.00 13.24
N LYS A 229 -9.89 -11.19 12.93
CA LYS A 229 -8.92 -11.93 13.76
C LYS A 229 -7.63 -11.15 13.93
N CYS A 230 -7.12 -11.13 15.15
CA CYS A 230 -5.80 -10.62 15.50
C CYS A 230 -5.06 -11.73 16.24
N GLU A 231 -3.85 -12.06 15.80
CA GLU A 231 -2.97 -13.04 16.44
C GLU A 231 -1.75 -12.31 17.00
N MET A 232 -1.46 -12.50 18.29
CA MET A 232 -0.30 -11.91 18.95
C MET A 232 0.65 -13.04 19.36
N THR A 233 1.74 -13.20 18.61
CA THR A 233 2.76 -14.21 18.90
C THR A 233 3.82 -13.61 19.83
N TYR A 234 3.85 -14.04 21.09
CA TYR A 234 4.89 -13.64 22.04
C TYR A 234 5.83 -14.81 22.33
N ASN A 235 7.13 -14.57 22.20
CA ASN A 235 8.17 -15.54 22.56
C ASN A 235 8.41 -15.48 24.08
N CYS A 236 7.60 -16.20 24.85
CA CYS A 236 7.89 -16.39 26.27
C CYS A 236 9.07 -17.37 26.41
N HIS A 237 10.22 -16.90 26.91
CA HIS A 237 11.26 -17.81 27.35
C HIS A 237 10.76 -18.55 28.61
N PRO A 238 10.73 -19.90 28.61
CA PRO A 238 10.28 -20.64 29.78
C PRO A 238 11.18 -20.32 30.97
N PHE A 239 10.61 -19.76 32.03
CA PHE A 239 11.31 -19.63 33.30
C PHE A 239 11.39 -21.02 33.94
N ARG A 240 12.59 -21.62 33.99
CA ARG A 240 12.81 -22.85 34.75
C ARG A 240 13.13 -22.47 36.21
N PRO A 241 12.32 -22.88 37.19
CA PRO A 241 12.58 -22.59 38.61
C PRO A 241 13.96 -23.03 39.10
N ILE A 242 14.58 -24.01 38.42
CA ILE A 242 15.90 -24.53 38.74
C ILE A 242 17.02 -23.48 38.60
N ASP A 243 16.81 -22.41 37.82
CA ASP A 243 17.81 -21.37 37.59
C ASP A 243 18.00 -20.45 38.82
N LYS A 244 17.04 -20.44 39.77
CA LYS A 244 17.20 -19.80 41.10
C LYS A 244 17.63 -20.75 42.21
N LEU A 245 17.47 -22.06 42.00
CA LEU A 245 17.87 -23.07 42.97
C LEU A 245 19.35 -23.37 42.76
N LYS A 246 20.22 -22.65 43.48
CA LYS A 246 21.67 -22.93 43.51
C LYS A 246 21.89 -24.44 43.68
N LYS A 247 22.81 -24.99 42.87
CA LYS A 247 23.45 -26.30 43.10
C LYS A 247 23.72 -26.43 44.60
N ASN A 248 23.07 -27.39 45.26
CA ASN A 248 23.15 -27.72 46.70
C ASN A 248 22.04 -27.18 47.63
N SER A 249 20.82 -26.94 47.14
CA SER A 249 19.65 -26.88 48.03
C SER A 249 18.99 -28.26 48.09
N HIS A 250 19.24 -28.98 49.19
CA HIS A 250 18.53 -30.23 49.52
C HIS A 250 17.11 -29.92 50.03
N PHE A 251 16.18 -30.86 49.77
CA PHE A 251 14.80 -31.03 50.29
C PHE A 251 13.68 -30.23 49.59
N CYS A 252 12.45 -30.73 49.38
CA CYS A 252 11.76 -31.97 49.77
C CYS A 252 10.60 -32.26 48.78
N ASN A 253 10.20 -33.52 48.62
CA ASN A 253 9.04 -33.95 47.82
C ASN A 253 7.73 -33.35 48.36
N ILE A 254 6.91 -32.78 47.47
CA ILE A 254 5.47 -32.64 47.68
C ILE A 254 4.79 -33.41 46.54
N LEU A 255 4.33 -34.62 46.87
CA LEU A 255 3.39 -35.38 46.06
C LEU A 255 2.02 -34.71 46.20
N PHE A 256 1.44 -34.27 45.08
CA PHE A 256 0.00 -34.04 45.01
C PHE A 256 -0.64 -35.33 44.50
N ASN A 257 -1.40 -36.01 45.35
CA ASN A 257 -2.38 -36.99 44.88
C ASN A 257 -3.57 -36.20 44.33
N GLU A 258 -4.07 -36.59 43.16
CA GLU A 258 -5.37 -36.14 42.67
C GLU A 258 -6.48 -36.65 43.60
N VAL A 259 -7.38 -35.74 43.99
CA VAL A 259 -8.74 -36.04 44.43
C VAL A 259 -9.67 -35.07 43.70
#